data_AF-A0A7J7LEB1-F1
#
_entry.id   AF-A0A7J7LEB1-F1
#
_cell.length_a   1.000
_cell.length_b   1.000
_cell.length_c   1.000
_cell.angle_alpha   90.00
_cell.angle_beta   90.00
_cell.angle_gamma   90.00
#
_symmetry.space_group_name_H-M   'P 1'
#
loop_
_entity.id
_entity.type
_entity.pdbx_description
1 polymer ?
#
loop_
_entity_poly.entity_id
_entity_poly.type
_entity_poly.pdbx_seq_one_letter_code
_entity_poly.pdbx_strand_id
1 'polypeptide(L)'
;MNNNPPTPPTTTSKCLNKRARNARRERQEIRRLRSKQNSNPNTNTQKMTPKPQVVPVNKILVSSRDVVVNEEKSLSYLLHGSVSVCGRRREMEDAVTIAPGFLSSKVVVYDFFGVYDGHGGSGVAKLCRERLHRVLAEEIGGGGGDHNISDVDWERSMCASFSRMDNEVNGGHEGEDQDSESGSLRTTGSTAVVAIVGIEKVVVANCGDSRAVLFHGGVAVPLSNDHKRVEAAGGRVLEWNGPRILGVLATSRSIGDYYLKPYVISKPEVTVHERTLNDEFLILASDGLWDVMTNEVACEVVRRCLSGQLARRYSKTVDGSGAAEAAAVLVELAMARGSKDNISVLVVELKRNVNGCCE
;
A
#
# COMPACT_ATOMS: atom_id res chain seq x y z
N MET A 1 52.85 50.11 9.00
CA MET A 1 51.44 49.73 9.27
C MET A 1 51.20 48.40 8.58
N ASN A 2 51.00 47.33 9.33
CA ASN A 2 50.50 46.05 8.83
C ASN A 2 49.69 45.39 9.95
N ASN A 3 48.37 45.38 9.79
CA ASN A 3 47.40 44.75 10.68
C ASN A 3 47.04 43.37 10.11
N ASN A 4 47.16 42.32 10.90
CA ASN A 4 46.45 41.06 10.67
C ASN A 4 45.64 40.71 11.93
N PRO A 5 44.35 40.32 11.79
CA PRO A 5 43.49 39.97 12.93
C PRO A 5 43.74 38.52 13.41
N PRO A 6 43.39 38.18 14.67
CA PRO A 6 43.53 36.82 15.19
C PRO A 6 42.43 35.89 14.68
N THR A 7 42.79 34.65 14.37
CA THR A 7 41.89 33.55 13.98
C THR A 7 41.03 33.04 15.16
N PRO A 8 39.75 32.66 14.95
CA PRO A 8 38.88 32.15 16.00
C PRO A 8 39.15 30.66 16.33
N PRO A 9 38.84 30.19 17.56
CA PRO A 9 39.07 28.80 17.96
C PRO A 9 38.03 27.83 17.34
N THR A 10 38.51 26.71 16.80
CA THR A 10 37.72 25.63 16.19
C THR A 10 36.94 24.81 17.23
N THR A 11 35.61 24.86 17.18
CA THR A 11 34.65 24.12 18.03
C THR A 11 34.25 22.72 17.49
N THR A 12 35.02 22.13 16.57
CA THR A 12 34.65 20.88 15.87
C THR A 12 34.98 19.58 16.61
N SER A 13 35.94 19.56 17.55
CA SER A 13 36.39 18.32 18.23
C SER A 13 35.42 17.78 19.30
N LYS A 14 34.71 18.65 20.03
CA LYS A 14 33.80 18.23 21.12
C LYS A 14 32.49 17.61 20.60
N CYS A 15 32.00 18.07 19.44
CA CYS A 15 30.74 17.59 18.87
C CYS A 15 30.88 16.19 18.23
N LEU A 16 32.01 15.93 17.55
CA LEU A 16 32.36 14.62 16.99
C LEU A 16 32.51 13.55 18.08
N ASN A 17 33.15 13.90 19.19
CA ASN A 17 33.30 13.00 20.34
C ASN A 17 31.97 12.68 21.05
N LYS A 18 31.01 13.62 21.06
CA LYS A 18 29.66 13.38 21.61
C LYS A 18 28.84 12.44 20.72
N ARG A 19 28.91 12.60 19.39
CA ARG A 19 28.25 11.70 18.42
C ARG A 19 28.80 10.27 18.48
N ALA A 20 30.13 10.11 18.57
CA ALA A 20 30.75 8.79 18.69
C ALA A 20 30.39 8.07 20.01
N ARG A 21 30.27 8.81 21.11
CA ARG A 21 29.84 8.26 22.42
C ARG A 21 28.37 7.84 22.41
N ASN A 22 27.50 8.61 21.76
CA ASN A 22 26.08 8.26 21.62
C ASN A 22 25.89 6.99 20.77
N ALA A 23 26.56 6.90 19.61
CA ALA A 23 26.50 5.71 18.77
C ALA A 23 27.05 4.45 19.47
N ARG A 24 28.02 4.59 20.38
CA ARG A 24 28.55 3.47 21.19
C ARG A 24 27.57 3.02 22.28
N ARG A 25 26.85 3.95 22.91
CA ARG A 25 25.79 3.64 23.90
C ARG A 25 24.62 2.92 23.25
N GLU A 26 24.18 3.40 22.10
CA GLU A 26 23.07 2.81 21.33
C GLU A 26 23.40 1.38 20.84
N ARG A 27 24.63 1.14 20.38
CA ARG A 27 25.11 -0.22 20.05
C ARG A 27 25.13 -1.16 21.26
N GLN A 28 25.42 -0.67 22.47
CA GLN A 28 25.40 -1.49 23.68
C GLN A 28 23.98 -1.84 24.12
N GLU A 29 23.03 -0.93 23.90
CA GLU A 29 21.61 -1.12 24.21
C GLU A 29 20.95 -2.13 23.27
N ILE A 30 21.20 -2.04 21.96
CA ILE A 30 20.78 -3.05 20.97
C ILE A 30 21.35 -4.44 21.34
N ARG A 31 22.60 -4.51 21.83
CA ARG A 31 23.21 -5.77 22.26
C ARG A 31 22.56 -6.36 23.52
N ARG A 32 22.12 -5.52 24.46
CA ARG A 32 21.38 -5.93 25.67
C ARG A 32 19.97 -6.42 25.36
N LEU A 33 19.28 -5.78 24.41
CA LEU A 33 17.95 -6.23 23.98
C LEU A 33 18.04 -7.60 23.28
N ARG A 34 19.09 -7.83 22.48
CA ARG A 34 19.38 -9.14 21.86
C ARG A 34 19.70 -10.24 22.86
N SER A 35 20.40 -9.93 23.96
CA SER A 35 20.72 -10.96 24.98
C SER A 35 19.49 -11.37 25.79
N LYS A 36 18.51 -10.48 25.98
CA LYS A 36 17.25 -10.78 26.68
C LYS A 36 16.28 -11.64 25.85
N GLN A 37 16.33 -11.54 24.52
CA GLN A 37 15.54 -12.40 23.64
C GLN A 37 16.09 -13.83 23.51
N ASN A 38 17.39 -14.04 23.80
CA ASN A 38 18.05 -15.35 23.66
C ASN A 38 18.13 -16.17 24.95
N SER A 39 17.55 -15.71 26.05
CA SER A 39 17.50 -16.45 27.32
C SER A 39 16.08 -16.88 27.66
N ASN A 40 15.63 -18.00 27.08
CA ASN A 40 14.56 -18.80 27.65
C ASN A 40 14.91 -20.29 27.44
N PRO A 41 15.22 -21.07 28.49
CA PRO A 41 15.59 -22.47 28.34
C PRO A 41 14.37 -23.41 28.42
N ASN A 42 14.35 -24.37 27.49
CA ASN A 42 13.72 -25.70 27.54
C ASN A 42 12.23 -25.86 27.92
N THR A 43 11.45 -26.36 26.96
CA THR A 43 10.65 -27.58 27.19
C THR A 43 10.83 -28.55 26.02
N ASN A 44 11.08 -29.79 26.39
CA ASN A 44 11.44 -30.93 25.57
C ASN A 44 10.18 -31.79 25.42
N THR A 45 9.60 -31.92 24.23
CA THR A 45 8.59 -32.95 23.93
C THR A 45 8.68 -33.41 22.48
N GLN A 46 8.47 -34.71 22.35
CA GLN A 46 8.87 -35.57 21.25
C GLN A 46 8.09 -35.33 19.94
N LYS A 47 8.77 -35.63 18.83
CA LYS A 47 8.26 -35.69 17.45
C LYS A 47 7.04 -36.60 17.32
N MET A 48 5.93 -36.07 16.82
CA MET A 48 5.01 -36.78 15.94
C MET A 48 4.60 -35.82 14.80
N THR A 49 4.86 -36.22 13.56
CA THR A 49 4.46 -35.47 12.36
C THR A 49 2.98 -35.73 12.04
N PRO A 50 2.09 -34.71 12.02
CA PRO A 50 0.78 -34.85 11.42
C PRO A 50 0.85 -34.55 9.91
N LYS A 51 0.13 -35.34 9.12
CA LYS A 51 -0.13 -35.07 7.70
C LYS A 51 -0.77 -33.68 7.52
N PRO A 52 -0.54 -32.98 6.39
CA PRO A 52 -1.12 -31.66 6.16
C PRO A 52 -2.65 -31.76 6.11
N GLN A 53 -3.31 -31.18 7.12
CA GLN A 53 -4.74 -30.90 7.09
C GLN A 53 -4.95 -29.59 6.33
N VAL A 54 -5.79 -29.65 5.31
CA VAL A 54 -6.27 -28.48 4.55
C VAL A 54 -7.11 -27.64 5.51
N VAL A 55 -6.60 -26.46 5.87
CA VAL A 55 -7.30 -25.50 6.73
C VAL A 55 -8.27 -24.71 5.83
N PRO A 56 -9.56 -24.60 6.18
CA PRO A 56 -10.50 -23.84 5.37
C PRO A 56 -10.14 -22.34 5.38
N VAL A 57 -10.05 -21.76 4.18
CA VAL A 57 -9.84 -20.32 3.97
C VAL A 57 -11.13 -19.59 4.34
N ASN A 58 -11.13 -18.84 5.44
CA ASN A 58 -12.20 -17.89 5.74
C ASN A 58 -12.13 -16.73 4.75
N LYS A 59 -12.86 -16.83 3.63
CA LYS A 59 -13.02 -15.77 2.63
C LYS A 59 -14.01 -14.72 3.17
N ILE A 60 -13.53 -13.52 3.50
CA ILE A 60 -14.40 -12.36 3.64
C ILE A 60 -14.61 -11.81 2.22
N LEU A 61 -15.72 -12.21 1.60
CA LEU A 61 -16.13 -11.73 0.29
C LEU A 61 -17.18 -10.63 0.51
N VAL A 62 -16.84 -9.38 0.18
CA VAL A 62 -17.81 -8.28 0.16
C VAL A 62 -18.35 -8.16 -1.26
N SER A 63 -19.63 -8.53 -1.44
CA SER A 63 -20.38 -8.36 -2.69
C SER A 63 -21.30 -7.14 -2.55
N SER A 64 -21.26 -6.24 -3.53
CA SER A 64 -22.19 -5.11 -3.63
C SER A 64 -23.52 -5.63 -4.20
N ARG A 65 -24.61 -5.45 -3.45
CA ARG A 65 -25.98 -5.81 -3.84
C ARG A 65 -26.53 -4.85 -4.89
N ASP A 66 -27.15 -5.39 -5.93
CA ASP A 66 -27.99 -4.66 -6.88
C ASP A 66 -29.21 -4.05 -6.17
N VAL A 67 -29.50 -2.78 -6.46
CA VAL A 67 -30.72 -2.09 -6.02
C VAL A 67 -31.44 -1.47 -7.21
N VAL A 68 -32.65 -2.00 -7.44
CA VAL A 68 -33.92 -1.41 -7.91
C VAL A 68 -33.85 -0.24 -8.90
N VAL A 69 -34.43 -0.49 -10.08
CA VAL A 69 -34.73 0.47 -11.15
C VAL A 69 -35.65 1.58 -10.65
N ASN A 70 -35.16 2.82 -10.69
CA ASN A 70 -35.97 4.04 -10.78
C ASN A 70 -35.29 4.98 -11.79
N GLU A 71 -36.08 5.63 -12.65
CA GLU A 71 -35.64 6.50 -13.75
C GLU A 71 -35.06 7.86 -13.27
N GLU A 72 -34.01 7.82 -12.47
CA GLU A 72 -33.07 8.93 -12.27
C GLU A 72 -31.68 8.39 -12.62
N LYS A 73 -30.90 9.11 -13.45
CA LYS A 73 -29.58 8.70 -13.98
C LYS A 73 -28.79 7.86 -12.95
N SER A 74 -28.82 6.53 -13.12
CA SER A 74 -28.13 5.60 -12.23
C SER A 74 -26.63 5.87 -12.32
N LEU A 75 -26.07 6.43 -11.24
CA LEU A 75 -24.63 6.49 -11.04
C LEU A 75 -24.16 5.04 -10.83
N SER A 76 -23.68 4.42 -11.90
CA SER A 76 -23.10 3.08 -11.82
C SER A 76 -21.67 3.19 -11.26
N TYR A 77 -21.47 2.64 -10.06
CA TYR A 77 -20.13 2.44 -9.50
C TYR A 77 -19.36 1.40 -10.29
N LEU A 78 -18.03 1.46 -10.24
CA LEU A 78 -17.21 0.49 -10.96
C LEU A 78 -17.31 -0.89 -10.30
N LEU A 79 -17.46 -1.93 -11.13
CA LEU A 79 -17.35 -3.30 -10.67
C LEU A 79 -15.91 -3.54 -10.21
N HIS A 80 -15.76 -4.16 -9.04
CA HIS A 80 -14.47 -4.43 -8.45
C HIS A 80 -14.54 -5.68 -7.58
N GLY A 81 -13.37 -6.14 -7.14
CA GLY A 81 -13.23 -7.22 -6.19
C GLY A 81 -11.86 -7.16 -5.52
N SER A 82 -11.79 -7.61 -4.27
CA SER A 82 -10.53 -7.66 -3.54
C SER A 82 -10.43 -8.94 -2.71
N VAL A 83 -9.21 -9.41 -2.52
CA VAL A 83 -8.86 -10.50 -1.61
C VAL A 83 -7.60 -10.11 -0.87
N SER A 84 -7.61 -10.27 0.44
CA SER A 84 -6.51 -9.93 1.34
C SER A 84 -6.34 -11.07 2.35
N VAL A 85 -5.17 -11.72 2.36
CA VAL A 85 -4.90 -12.91 3.17
C VAL A 85 -3.56 -12.81 3.88
N CYS A 86 -3.48 -13.37 5.09
CA CYS A 86 -2.23 -13.47 5.86
C CYS A 86 -1.15 -14.32 5.16
N GLY A 87 -1.58 -15.21 4.26
CA GLY A 87 -0.67 -16.08 3.52
C GLY A 87 0.05 -17.04 4.46
N ARG A 88 1.39 -17.02 4.44
CA ARG A 88 2.24 -17.86 5.29
C ARG A 88 2.86 -17.11 6.48
N ARG A 89 2.54 -15.83 6.66
CA ARG A 89 2.97 -15.04 7.81
C ARG A 89 2.18 -15.44 9.06
N ARG A 90 2.68 -14.99 10.22
CA ARG A 90 1.97 -15.16 11.51
C ARG A 90 0.94 -14.05 11.73
N GLU A 91 1.27 -12.86 11.26
CA GLU A 91 0.48 -11.65 11.44
C GLU A 91 -0.01 -11.14 10.08
N MET A 92 -1.19 -10.51 10.09
CA MET A 92 -1.75 -9.80 8.94
C MET A 92 -1.49 -8.31 9.12
N GLU A 93 -0.51 -7.79 8.40
CA GLU A 93 -0.06 -6.40 8.42
C GLU A 93 -0.60 -5.60 7.23
N ASP A 94 -0.99 -6.27 6.15
CA ASP A 94 -1.69 -5.72 4.99
C ASP A 94 -3.09 -5.15 5.33
N ALA A 95 -3.51 -4.13 4.58
CA ALA A 95 -4.85 -3.57 4.62
C ALA A 95 -5.31 -3.06 3.24
N VAL A 96 -6.63 -3.00 3.03
CA VAL A 96 -7.26 -2.56 1.77
C VAL A 96 -8.41 -1.59 2.06
N THR A 97 -8.55 -0.54 1.25
CA THR A 97 -9.70 0.37 1.24
C THR A 97 -10.40 0.33 -0.11
N ILE A 98 -11.73 0.28 -0.08
CA ILE A 98 -12.59 0.54 -1.22
C ILE A 98 -13.65 1.55 -0.76
N ALA A 99 -13.72 2.71 -1.41
CA ALA A 99 -14.72 3.73 -1.12
C ALA A 99 -15.33 4.23 -2.45
N PRO A 100 -16.42 3.58 -2.91
CA PRO A 100 -17.16 4.03 -4.09
C PRO A 100 -17.80 5.41 -3.84
N GLY A 101 -17.80 6.26 -4.86
CA GLY A 101 -18.35 7.60 -4.80
C GLY A 101 -17.65 8.54 -3.82
N PHE A 102 -16.40 8.27 -3.42
CA PHE A 102 -15.69 9.05 -2.40
C PHE A 102 -15.64 10.55 -2.75
N LEU A 103 -15.57 10.89 -4.04
CA LEU A 103 -15.81 12.24 -4.55
C LEU A 103 -16.94 12.17 -5.56
N SER A 104 -18.06 12.83 -5.25
CA SER A 104 -19.23 12.84 -6.11
C SER A 104 -19.77 14.26 -6.26
N SER A 105 -20.04 14.65 -7.50
CA SER A 105 -20.87 15.80 -7.89
C SER A 105 -22.03 15.32 -8.75
N LYS A 106 -22.87 16.25 -9.23
CA LYS A 106 -23.96 15.94 -10.17
C LYS A 106 -23.49 15.34 -11.50
N VAL A 107 -22.21 15.52 -11.85
CA VAL A 107 -21.66 15.19 -13.18
C VAL A 107 -20.48 14.22 -13.09
N VAL A 108 -19.70 14.29 -12.02
CA VAL A 108 -18.44 13.54 -11.87
C VAL A 108 -18.50 12.70 -10.61
N VAL A 109 -18.21 11.41 -10.75
CA VAL A 109 -18.04 10.47 -9.65
C VAL A 109 -16.68 9.81 -9.78
N TYR A 110 -15.94 9.82 -8.69
CA TYR A 110 -14.70 9.09 -8.54
C TYR A 110 -14.83 8.08 -7.39
N ASP A 111 -14.31 6.88 -7.62
CA ASP A 111 -14.14 5.82 -6.64
C ASP A 111 -12.69 5.82 -6.11
N PHE A 112 -12.50 5.48 -4.84
CA PHE A 112 -11.17 5.34 -4.21
C PHE A 112 -10.87 3.87 -3.95
N PHE A 113 -9.67 3.44 -4.34
CA PHE A 113 -9.12 2.13 -4.06
C PHE A 113 -7.73 2.27 -3.47
N GLY A 114 -7.41 1.53 -2.42
CA GLY A 114 -6.09 1.59 -1.78
C GLY A 114 -5.64 0.24 -1.26
N VAL A 115 -4.35 -0.07 -1.44
CA VAL A 115 -3.66 -1.22 -0.83
C VAL A 115 -2.48 -0.69 -0.02
N TYR A 116 -2.38 -1.19 1.20
CA TYR A 116 -1.39 -0.77 2.20
C TYR A 116 -0.68 -2.00 2.74
N ASP A 117 0.62 -2.11 2.47
CA ASP A 117 1.46 -3.18 2.97
C ASP A 117 2.20 -2.69 4.22
N GLY A 118 1.79 -3.18 5.38
CA GLY A 118 2.31 -2.76 6.67
C GLY A 118 3.57 -3.53 7.07
N HIS A 119 4.50 -2.85 7.73
CA HIS A 119 5.71 -3.49 8.27
C HIS A 119 6.06 -2.99 9.66
N GLY A 120 6.61 -3.90 10.48
CA GLY A 120 6.88 -3.65 11.90
C GLY A 120 5.62 -3.65 12.77
N GLY A 121 4.43 -3.84 12.18
CA GLY A 121 3.13 -3.92 12.80
C GLY A 121 2.02 -3.40 11.86
N SER A 122 0.82 -3.96 11.97
CA SER A 122 -0.36 -3.57 11.16
C SER A 122 -0.92 -2.15 11.40
N GLY A 123 -0.42 -1.42 12.41
CA GLY A 123 -1.03 -0.18 12.88
C GLY A 123 -1.11 0.93 11.82
N VAL A 124 -0.03 1.17 11.08
CA VAL A 124 0.01 2.24 10.07
C VAL A 124 -0.85 1.89 8.86
N ALA A 125 -0.80 0.65 8.39
CA ALA A 125 -1.65 0.17 7.28
C ALA A 125 -3.15 0.27 7.63
N LYS A 126 -3.54 -0.12 8.85
CA LYS A 126 -4.92 0.03 9.35
C LYS A 126 -5.35 1.50 9.44
N LEU A 127 -4.48 2.38 9.92
CA LEU A 127 -4.79 3.81 9.97
C LEU A 127 -4.92 4.41 8.55
N CYS A 128 -4.02 4.05 7.63
CA CYS A 128 -4.13 4.47 6.23
C CYS A 128 -5.46 4.00 5.62
N ARG A 129 -5.87 2.75 5.89
CA ARG A 129 -7.15 2.19 5.45
C ARG A 129 -8.33 3.06 5.89
N GLU A 130 -8.32 3.51 7.14
CA GLU A 130 -9.42 4.25 7.75
C GLU A 130 -9.41 5.75 7.44
N ARG A 131 -8.23 6.32 7.17
CA ARG A 131 -8.04 7.77 7.19
C ARG A 131 -7.60 8.39 5.87
N LEU A 132 -6.76 7.72 5.07
CA LEU A 132 -6.11 8.38 3.91
C LEU A 132 -7.11 8.89 2.87
N HIS A 133 -8.16 8.13 2.58
CA HIS A 133 -9.22 8.54 1.64
C HIS A 133 -10.00 9.78 2.13
N ARG A 134 -10.15 9.94 3.46
CA ARG A 134 -10.81 11.11 4.06
C ARG A 134 -9.90 12.34 4.05
N VAL A 135 -8.62 12.13 4.37
CA VAL A 135 -7.60 13.17 4.25
C VAL A 135 -7.57 13.69 2.82
N LEU A 136 -7.55 12.81 1.81
CA LEU A 136 -7.59 13.21 0.41
C LEU A 136 -8.87 14.00 0.06
N ALA A 137 -10.03 13.54 0.50
CA ALA A 137 -11.27 14.28 0.30
C ALA A 137 -11.24 15.67 0.95
N GLU A 138 -10.62 15.80 2.13
CA GLU A 138 -10.40 17.09 2.81
C GLU A 138 -9.38 17.98 2.08
N GLU A 139 -8.29 17.43 1.54
CA GLU A 139 -7.30 18.20 0.75
C GLU A 139 -7.88 18.68 -0.59
N ILE A 140 -8.89 17.97 -1.12
CA ILE A 140 -9.61 18.36 -2.34
C ILE A 140 -10.76 19.33 -2.03
N GLY A 141 -11.51 19.10 -0.97
CA GLY A 141 -12.71 19.87 -0.60
C GLY A 141 -12.49 21.03 0.39
N GLY A 142 -11.34 21.08 1.07
CA GLY A 142 -11.02 22.03 2.16
C GLY A 142 -10.86 23.49 1.74
N GLY A 143 -11.12 23.82 0.48
CA GLY A 143 -11.06 25.17 -0.09
C GLY A 143 -12.37 25.97 0.00
N GLY A 144 -13.38 25.56 0.77
CA GLY A 144 -14.53 26.39 1.16
C GLY A 144 -15.37 27.03 0.03
N GLY A 145 -15.29 26.49 -1.19
CA GLY A 145 -16.02 26.97 -2.35
C GLY A 145 -16.63 25.80 -3.13
N ASP A 146 -17.58 26.11 -4.01
CA ASP A 146 -18.17 25.20 -4.99
C ASP A 146 -17.09 24.80 -6.02
N HIS A 147 -16.11 23.99 -5.58
CA HIS A 147 -14.95 23.62 -6.37
C HIS A 147 -15.36 22.57 -7.38
N ASN A 148 -15.07 22.88 -8.64
CA ASN A 148 -15.33 21.98 -9.74
C ASN A 148 -14.38 20.78 -9.63
N ILE A 149 -14.94 19.61 -9.27
CA ILE A 149 -14.21 18.32 -9.19
C ILE A 149 -13.46 18.01 -10.50
N SER A 150 -13.80 18.66 -11.63
CA SER A 150 -13.09 18.50 -12.89
C SER A 150 -11.69 19.13 -12.95
N ASP A 151 -11.34 20.05 -12.03
CA ASP A 151 -10.08 20.82 -12.07
C ASP A 151 -9.17 20.54 -10.85
N VAL A 152 -9.20 19.32 -10.34
CA VAL A 152 -8.38 18.90 -9.20
C VAL A 152 -6.91 18.81 -9.62
N ASP A 153 -6.03 19.52 -8.91
CA ASP A 153 -4.59 19.34 -8.95
C ASP A 153 -4.21 18.06 -8.19
N TRP A 154 -4.29 16.93 -8.91
CA TRP A 154 -4.08 15.60 -8.35
C TRP A 154 -2.70 15.39 -7.74
N GLU A 155 -1.65 15.93 -8.35
CA GLU A 155 -0.29 15.78 -7.82
C GLU A 155 -0.16 16.49 -6.46
N ARG A 156 -0.63 17.75 -6.40
CA ARG A 156 -0.60 18.53 -5.16
C ARG A 156 -1.47 17.89 -4.08
N SER A 157 -2.72 17.55 -4.39
CA SER A 157 -3.65 16.98 -3.41
C SER A 157 -3.14 15.64 -2.87
N MET A 158 -2.61 14.76 -3.72
CA MET A 158 -2.02 13.49 -3.27
C MET A 158 -0.78 13.70 -2.40
N CYS A 159 0.15 14.57 -2.82
CA CYS A 159 1.35 14.87 -2.03
C CYS A 159 1.00 15.46 -0.66
N ALA A 160 0.04 16.39 -0.60
CA ALA A 160 -0.45 16.97 0.64
C ALA A 160 -1.10 15.88 1.53
N SER A 161 -1.92 15.02 0.95
CA SER A 161 -2.63 13.96 1.67
C SER A 161 -1.68 12.95 2.31
N PHE A 162 -0.67 12.49 1.57
CA PHE A 162 0.32 11.54 2.09
C PHE A 162 1.21 12.19 3.15
N SER A 163 1.58 13.47 2.98
CA SER A 163 2.36 14.22 3.98
C SER A 163 1.56 14.42 5.26
N ARG A 164 0.26 14.77 5.15
CA ARG A 164 -0.63 14.92 6.29
C ARG A 164 -0.90 13.60 6.99
N MET A 165 -1.12 12.52 6.24
CA MET A 165 -1.27 11.18 6.79
C MET A 165 -0.02 10.73 7.56
N ASP A 166 1.17 10.98 7.02
CA ASP A 166 2.45 10.71 7.69
C ASP A 166 2.61 11.55 8.97
N ASN A 167 2.19 12.81 8.96
CA ASN A 167 2.18 13.64 10.16
C ASN A 167 1.17 13.15 11.20
N GLU A 168 -0.03 12.69 10.81
CA GLU A 168 -1.02 12.13 11.73
C GLU A 168 -0.49 10.83 12.39
N VAL A 169 0.16 9.96 11.62
CA VAL A 169 0.83 8.73 12.13
C VAL A 169 1.95 9.07 13.13
N ASN A 170 2.73 10.11 12.85
CA ASN A 170 3.90 10.48 13.65
C ASN A 170 3.57 11.43 14.82
N GLY A 171 2.46 12.16 14.72
CA GLY A 171 2.11 13.32 15.55
C GLY A 171 1.04 13.08 16.61
N GLY A 172 0.42 11.89 16.68
CA GLY A 172 -0.55 11.52 17.75
C GLY A 172 0.04 11.41 19.17
N HIS A 173 1.15 12.09 19.46
CA HIS A 173 2.00 11.84 20.63
C HIS A 173 2.55 13.07 21.36
N GLU A 174 2.08 14.28 21.07
CA GLU A 174 2.43 15.46 21.88
C GLU A 174 1.58 15.59 23.17
N GLY A 175 1.10 14.47 23.72
CA GLY A 175 0.35 14.38 24.98
C GLY A 175 0.89 13.26 25.87
N GLU A 176 1.11 13.59 27.14
CA GLU A 176 1.68 12.75 28.18
C GLU A 176 0.84 11.47 28.42
N ASP A 177 1.35 10.32 27.98
CA ASP A 177 1.16 9.00 28.63
C ASP A 177 2.15 8.00 28.01
N GLN A 178 3.27 7.75 28.71
CA GLN A 178 4.37 6.88 28.26
C GLN A 178 4.13 5.37 28.47
N ASP A 179 2.92 4.95 28.85
CA ASP A 179 2.63 3.56 29.22
C ASP A 179 1.67 2.80 28.28
N SER A 180 1.42 3.33 27.09
CA SER A 180 0.55 2.69 26.10
C SER A 180 1.32 2.24 24.86
N GLU A 181 0.81 1.19 24.22
CA GLU A 181 1.16 0.47 22.95
C GLU A 181 1.68 1.30 21.75
N SER A 182 1.77 2.61 21.91
CA SER A 182 1.93 3.65 20.91
C SER A 182 3.41 4.03 20.64
N GLY A 183 4.34 3.68 21.55
CA GLY A 183 5.78 3.67 21.25
C GLY A 183 6.15 2.74 20.08
N SER A 184 5.29 1.76 19.78
CA SER A 184 5.42 0.82 18.65
C SER A 184 5.28 1.52 17.30
N LEU A 185 4.38 2.51 17.16
CA LEU A 185 4.06 3.15 15.88
C LEU A 185 5.25 3.92 15.28
N ARG A 186 6.19 4.38 16.11
CA ARG A 186 7.37 5.11 15.62
C ARG A 186 8.34 4.25 14.83
N THR A 187 8.26 2.92 15.00
CA THR A 187 9.07 1.93 14.29
C THR A 187 8.29 1.14 13.24
N THR A 188 6.99 1.41 13.11
CA THR A 188 6.15 0.79 12.08
C THR A 188 5.97 1.74 10.91
N GLY A 189 5.64 1.17 9.77
CA GLY A 189 5.33 1.91 8.56
C GLY A 189 4.38 1.12 7.68
N SER A 190 4.02 1.75 6.58
CA SER A 190 3.24 1.10 5.53
C SER A 190 3.61 1.68 4.18
N THR A 191 3.67 0.80 3.18
CA THR A 191 3.52 1.25 1.80
C THR A 191 2.09 1.74 1.59
N ALA A 192 1.87 2.51 0.52
CA ALA A 192 0.55 2.89 0.08
C ALA A 192 0.51 3.04 -1.44
N VAL A 193 -0.29 2.21 -2.11
CA VAL A 193 -0.69 2.43 -3.50
C VAL A 193 -2.18 2.73 -3.54
N VAL A 194 -2.53 3.89 -4.07
CA VAL A 194 -3.91 4.42 -4.14
C VAL A 194 -4.26 4.69 -5.59
N ALA A 195 -5.49 4.34 -5.98
CA ALA A 195 -6.07 4.67 -7.27
C ALA A 195 -7.39 5.41 -7.09
N ILE A 196 -7.53 6.55 -7.76
CA ILE A 196 -8.77 7.29 -7.93
C ILE A 196 -9.27 7.03 -9.35
N VAL A 197 -10.46 6.46 -9.45
CA VAL A 197 -10.97 5.98 -10.73
C VAL A 197 -12.31 6.65 -11.01
N GLY A 198 -12.33 7.46 -12.07
CA GLY A 198 -13.55 8.11 -12.56
C GLY A 198 -13.81 7.70 -14.00
N ILE A 199 -14.81 8.32 -14.62
CA ILE A 199 -15.17 8.02 -16.01
C ILE A 199 -14.10 8.47 -17.01
N GLU A 200 -13.39 9.56 -16.71
CA GLU A 200 -12.41 10.19 -17.61
C GLU A 200 -10.98 9.84 -17.25
N LYS A 201 -10.67 9.57 -15.98
CA LYS A 201 -9.27 9.43 -15.53
C LYS A 201 -9.08 8.29 -14.54
N VAL A 202 -7.87 7.74 -14.56
CA VAL A 202 -7.29 6.92 -13.49
C VAL A 202 -6.11 7.69 -12.93
N VAL A 203 -6.16 8.02 -11.64
CA VAL A 203 -5.05 8.69 -10.94
C VAL A 203 -4.46 7.71 -9.94
N VAL A 204 -3.17 7.41 -10.07
CA VAL A 204 -2.46 6.50 -9.17
C VAL A 204 -1.44 7.30 -8.37
N ALA A 205 -1.44 7.15 -7.05
CA ALA A 205 -0.39 7.63 -6.17
C ALA A 205 0.28 6.44 -5.48
N ASN A 206 1.58 6.26 -5.67
CA ASN A 206 2.34 5.19 -5.03
C ASN A 206 3.40 5.73 -4.06
N CYS A 207 3.52 5.09 -2.91
CA CYS A 207 4.55 5.33 -1.90
C CYS A 207 4.99 3.99 -1.30
N GLY A 208 5.85 3.26 -2.02
CA GLY A 208 6.44 2.00 -1.58
C GLY A 208 6.67 1.05 -2.75
N ASP A 209 6.67 -0.25 -2.47
CA ASP A 209 6.84 -1.35 -3.43
C ASP A 209 5.57 -2.18 -3.67
N SER A 210 4.43 -1.76 -3.11
CA SER A 210 3.13 -2.08 -3.69
C SER A 210 3.00 -1.46 -5.09
N ARG A 211 2.14 -2.04 -5.95
CA ARG A 211 2.05 -1.62 -7.36
C ARG A 211 0.63 -1.62 -7.91
N ALA A 212 0.36 -0.65 -8.78
CA ALA A 212 -0.80 -0.57 -9.66
C ALA A 212 -0.42 -0.84 -11.13
N VAL A 213 -1.19 -1.71 -11.79
CA VAL A 213 -1.00 -2.11 -13.19
C VAL A 213 -2.32 -2.02 -13.94
N LEU A 214 -2.36 -1.21 -15.00
CA LEU A 214 -3.48 -1.07 -15.92
C LEU A 214 -3.36 -2.10 -17.05
N PHE A 215 -4.45 -2.72 -17.46
CA PHE A 215 -4.49 -3.48 -18.70
C PHE A 215 -5.16 -2.64 -19.79
N HIS A 216 -4.37 -2.23 -20.77
CA HIS A 216 -4.75 -1.34 -21.85
C HIS A 216 -4.44 -1.97 -23.21
N GLY A 217 -5.46 -2.15 -24.04
CA GLY A 217 -5.28 -2.60 -25.43
C GLY A 217 -4.53 -3.93 -25.56
N GLY A 218 -4.70 -4.85 -24.61
CA GLY A 218 -4.02 -6.14 -24.59
C GLY A 218 -2.63 -6.15 -23.91
N VAL A 219 -2.17 -5.04 -23.35
CA VAL A 219 -0.84 -4.90 -22.74
C VAL A 219 -0.95 -4.49 -21.27
N ALA A 220 -0.07 -5.05 -20.43
CA ALA A 220 0.09 -4.63 -19.04
C ALA A 220 0.94 -3.36 -18.96
N VAL A 221 0.36 -2.28 -18.43
CA VAL A 221 0.97 -0.96 -18.30
C VAL A 221 1.07 -0.61 -16.81
N PRO A 222 2.26 -0.63 -16.20
CA PRO A 222 2.41 -0.19 -14.82
C PRO A 222 2.11 1.31 -14.70
N LEU A 223 1.19 1.68 -13.80
CA LEU A 223 0.88 3.09 -13.50
C LEU A 223 1.65 3.62 -12.28
N SER A 224 2.51 2.78 -11.70
CA SER A 224 3.38 3.10 -10.57
C SER A 224 4.70 2.37 -10.71
N ASN A 225 5.76 2.97 -10.18
CA ASN A 225 7.06 2.34 -10.05
C ASN A 225 7.31 1.97 -8.59
N ASP A 226 7.85 0.77 -8.35
CA ASP A 226 8.26 0.38 -6.99
C ASP A 226 9.38 1.32 -6.53
N HIS A 227 9.26 1.88 -5.34
CA HIS A 227 10.31 2.67 -4.70
C HIS A 227 11.42 1.81 -4.08
N LYS A 228 11.85 0.80 -4.83
CA LYS A 228 13.04 -0.02 -4.56
C LYS A 228 14.29 0.87 -4.70
N ARG A 229 15.25 0.73 -3.79
CA ARG A 229 16.21 1.80 -3.51
C ARG A 229 17.12 2.19 -4.69
N VAL A 230 17.27 3.51 -4.89
CA VAL A 230 18.38 4.21 -5.56
C VAL A 230 19.37 4.75 -4.52
N GLU A 231 20.68 4.64 -4.74
CA GLU A 231 21.74 5.05 -3.79
C GLU A 231 21.76 6.54 -3.40
N ALA A 232 20.97 7.37 -4.09
CA ALA A 232 20.98 8.83 -4.02
C ALA A 232 20.54 9.43 -2.67
N ALA A 233 19.83 8.70 -1.81
CA ALA A 233 19.26 9.24 -0.57
C ALA A 233 20.25 9.36 0.62
N GLY A 234 21.54 9.10 0.43
CA GLY A 234 22.59 9.33 1.45
C GLY A 234 22.61 8.37 2.65
N GLY A 235 21.61 7.50 2.81
CA GLY A 235 21.64 6.39 3.77
C GLY A 235 22.58 5.26 3.30
N ARG A 236 23.25 4.56 4.22
CA ARG A 236 24.03 3.36 3.86
C ARG A 236 23.07 2.22 3.49
N VAL A 237 23.27 1.59 2.33
CA VAL A 237 22.65 0.29 2.03
C VAL A 237 23.55 -0.80 2.54
N LEU A 238 22.93 -1.76 3.19
CA LEU A 238 23.58 -2.99 3.58
C LEU A 238 22.85 -4.12 2.85
N GLU A 239 23.63 -5.01 2.24
CA GLU A 239 23.12 -6.26 1.69
C GLU A 239 22.77 -7.19 2.85
N TRP A 240 21.48 -7.34 3.15
CA TRP A 240 20.98 -8.15 4.26
C TRP A 240 19.63 -8.77 3.89
N ASN A 241 19.67 -9.96 3.28
CA ASN A 241 18.51 -10.58 2.61
C ASN A 241 17.87 -9.61 1.60
N GLY A 242 18.70 -9.08 0.69
CA GLY A 242 18.38 -7.99 -0.21
C GLY A 242 18.91 -6.63 0.28
N PRO A 243 18.90 -5.61 -0.59
CA PRO A 243 19.36 -4.27 -0.27
C PRO A 243 18.41 -3.59 0.72
N ARG A 244 18.91 -3.19 1.90
CA ARG A 244 18.12 -2.53 2.94
C ARG A 244 18.73 -1.22 3.43
N ILE A 245 17.89 -0.21 3.65
CA ILE A 245 18.27 1.08 4.26
C ILE A 245 18.70 0.82 5.69
N LEU A 246 19.96 1.12 6.00
CA LEU A 246 20.60 0.84 7.28
C LEU A 246 20.50 -0.65 7.71
N GLY A 247 20.26 -1.57 6.76
CA GLY A 247 20.02 -2.99 7.04
C GLY A 247 18.61 -3.32 7.54
N VAL A 248 17.68 -2.36 7.51
CA VAL A 248 16.33 -2.48 8.10
C VAL A 248 15.23 -2.58 7.04
N LEU A 249 14.98 -1.51 6.27
CA LEU A 249 13.82 -1.41 5.37
C LEU A 249 14.21 -1.58 3.89
N ALA A 250 13.38 -2.28 3.10
CA ALA A 250 13.64 -2.59 1.69
C ALA A 250 13.15 -1.51 0.71
N THR A 251 12.13 -0.73 1.10
CA THR A 251 11.62 0.43 0.34
C THR A 251 12.32 1.72 0.75
N SER A 252 12.43 2.67 -0.19
CA SER A 252 12.92 4.03 0.04
C SER A 252 11.81 5.04 0.40
N ARG A 253 10.54 4.65 0.28
CA ARG A 253 9.40 5.50 0.61
C ARG A 253 8.31 4.69 1.33
N SER A 254 7.69 5.31 2.32
CA SER A 254 6.58 4.77 3.10
C SER A 254 5.93 5.89 3.93
N ILE A 255 4.72 5.63 4.40
CA ILE A 255 4.08 6.41 5.46
C ILE A 255 4.52 5.83 6.80
N GLY A 256 4.84 6.68 7.78
CA GLY A 256 5.41 6.27 9.07
C GLY A 256 6.94 6.21 9.02
N ASP A 257 7.51 5.13 9.57
CA ASP A 257 8.96 4.90 9.66
C ASP A 257 9.74 6.11 10.20
N TYR A 258 9.20 6.77 11.23
CA TYR A 258 9.75 8.02 11.76
C TYR A 258 11.26 7.93 12.06
N TYR A 259 11.68 6.82 12.64
CA TYR A 259 13.08 6.55 13.00
C TYR A 259 14.05 6.48 11.81
N LEU A 260 13.54 6.29 10.58
CA LEU A 260 14.33 6.25 9.34
C LEU A 260 14.29 7.57 8.57
N LYS A 261 13.51 8.56 9.02
CA LYS A 261 13.53 9.90 8.40
C LYS A 261 14.90 10.56 8.64
N PRO A 262 15.47 11.28 7.66
CA PRO A 262 14.88 11.67 6.37
C PRO A 262 15.18 10.69 5.21
N TYR A 263 15.74 9.51 5.46
CA TYR A 263 16.14 8.58 4.40
C TYR A 263 14.96 7.86 3.74
N VAL A 264 13.87 7.69 4.51
CA VAL A 264 12.58 7.19 4.04
C VAL A 264 11.60 8.34 4.08
N ILE A 265 11.02 8.66 2.91
CA ILE A 265 10.10 9.79 2.75
C ILE A 265 8.68 9.32 2.41
N SER A 266 7.68 10.09 2.80
CA SER A 266 6.26 9.78 2.56
C SER A 266 5.72 10.36 1.25
N LYS A 267 6.54 11.10 0.48
CA LYS A 267 6.12 11.73 -0.78
C LYS A 267 5.81 10.66 -1.85
N PRO A 268 4.56 10.58 -2.35
CA PRO A 268 4.21 9.65 -3.41
C PRO A 268 4.74 10.10 -4.78
N GLU A 269 4.82 9.16 -5.71
CA GLU A 269 4.82 9.45 -7.15
C GLU A 269 3.38 9.36 -7.65
N VAL A 270 2.96 10.33 -8.45
CA VAL A 270 1.58 10.45 -8.93
C VAL A 270 1.56 10.33 -10.45
N THR A 271 0.74 9.42 -10.96
CA THR A 271 0.49 9.20 -12.39
C THR A 271 -0.97 9.53 -12.67
N VAL A 272 -1.23 10.40 -13.65
CA VAL A 272 -2.58 10.69 -14.15
C VAL A 272 -2.70 10.10 -15.55
N HIS A 273 -3.63 9.15 -15.72
CA HIS A 273 -3.92 8.48 -16.97
C HIS A 273 -5.31 8.88 -17.47
N GLU A 274 -5.39 9.44 -18.68
CA GLU A 274 -6.66 9.71 -19.35
C GLU A 274 -7.24 8.40 -19.90
N ARG A 275 -8.48 8.11 -19.52
CA ARG A 275 -9.12 6.85 -19.85
C ARG A 275 -9.49 6.76 -21.32
N THR A 276 -9.38 5.55 -21.84
CA THR A 276 -9.79 5.19 -23.19
C THR A 276 -10.70 3.97 -23.17
N LEU A 277 -11.38 3.71 -24.28
CA LEU A 277 -12.19 2.48 -24.44
C LEU A 277 -11.35 1.19 -24.43
N ASN A 278 -10.03 1.30 -24.59
CA ASN A 278 -9.10 0.18 -24.54
C ASN A 278 -8.69 -0.20 -23.11
N ASP A 279 -9.04 0.61 -22.11
CA ASP A 279 -8.77 0.32 -20.71
C ASP A 279 -9.76 -0.72 -20.19
N GLU A 280 -9.26 -1.90 -19.83
CA GLU A 280 -10.11 -3.04 -19.49
C GLU A 280 -10.30 -3.20 -17.98
N PHE A 281 -9.20 -3.19 -17.23
CA PHE A 281 -9.19 -3.33 -15.79
C PHE A 281 -7.89 -2.78 -15.18
N LEU A 282 -7.93 -2.52 -13.88
CA LEU A 282 -6.81 -2.09 -13.06
C LEU A 282 -6.56 -3.11 -11.95
N ILE A 283 -5.29 -3.43 -11.66
CA ILE A 283 -4.87 -4.27 -10.55
C ILE A 283 -4.07 -3.42 -9.57
N LEU A 284 -4.42 -3.41 -8.29
CA LEU A 284 -3.58 -2.92 -7.19
C LEU A 284 -3.21 -4.11 -6.31
N ALA A 285 -1.95 -4.27 -5.94
CA ALA A 285 -1.56 -5.31 -5.00
C ALA A 285 -0.29 -4.98 -4.22
N SER A 286 -0.14 -5.62 -3.05
CA SER A 286 1.10 -5.66 -2.26
C SER A 286 2.16 -6.53 -2.93
N ASP A 287 3.41 -6.44 -2.44
CA ASP A 287 4.54 -7.18 -3.01
C ASP A 287 4.38 -8.71 -2.88
N GLY A 288 3.54 -9.18 -1.95
CA GLY A 288 3.18 -10.58 -1.80
C GLY A 288 2.60 -11.22 -3.06
N LEU A 289 2.03 -10.42 -3.99
CA LEU A 289 1.72 -10.84 -5.35
C LEU A 289 2.92 -10.63 -6.29
N TRP A 290 3.45 -9.41 -6.35
CA TRP A 290 4.39 -8.96 -7.38
C TRP A 290 5.78 -9.59 -7.29
N ASP A 291 6.17 -10.10 -6.13
CA ASP A 291 7.44 -10.81 -5.93
C ASP A 291 7.48 -12.18 -6.61
N VAL A 292 6.31 -12.77 -6.89
CA VAL A 292 6.21 -14.12 -7.48
C VAL A 292 5.51 -14.13 -8.84
N MET A 293 4.94 -13.01 -9.26
CA MET A 293 4.14 -12.90 -10.49
C MET A 293 4.45 -11.62 -11.24
N THR A 294 4.69 -11.71 -12.56
CA THR A 294 4.91 -10.53 -13.40
C THR A 294 3.60 -9.83 -13.74
N ASN A 295 3.69 -8.58 -14.18
CA ASN A 295 2.55 -7.77 -14.61
C ASN A 295 1.75 -8.50 -15.71
N GLU A 296 2.43 -9.07 -16.70
CA GLU A 296 1.81 -9.73 -17.85
C GLU A 296 1.05 -11.00 -17.43
N VAL A 297 1.65 -11.80 -16.54
CA VAL A 297 1.01 -13.02 -16.02
C VAL A 297 -0.22 -12.66 -15.20
N ALA A 298 -0.14 -11.65 -14.33
CA ALA A 298 -1.27 -11.21 -13.52
C ALA A 298 -2.42 -10.70 -14.40
N CYS A 299 -2.13 -9.84 -15.38
CA CYS A 299 -3.13 -9.33 -16.32
C CYS A 299 -3.77 -10.45 -17.15
N GLU A 300 -3.00 -11.42 -17.64
CA GLU A 300 -3.55 -12.55 -18.41
C GLU A 300 -4.50 -13.41 -17.56
N VAL A 301 -4.20 -13.61 -16.28
CA VAL A 301 -5.09 -14.31 -15.34
C VAL A 301 -6.40 -13.54 -15.17
N VAL A 302 -6.34 -12.24 -14.89
CA VAL A 302 -7.55 -11.41 -14.72
C VAL A 302 -8.39 -11.41 -15.99
N ARG A 303 -7.77 -11.23 -17.16
CA ARG A 303 -8.45 -11.27 -18.46
C ARG A 303 -9.19 -12.60 -18.70
N ARG A 304 -8.59 -13.73 -18.34
CA ARG A 304 -9.22 -15.07 -18.44
C ARG A 304 -10.37 -15.26 -17.47
N CYS A 305 -10.30 -14.68 -16.27
CA CYS A 305 -11.42 -14.69 -15.33
C CYS A 305 -12.59 -13.85 -15.86
N LEU A 306 -12.33 -12.59 -16.24
CA LEU A 306 -13.36 -11.68 -16.73
C LEU A 306 -14.03 -12.14 -18.04
N SER A 307 -13.31 -12.88 -18.90
CA SER A 307 -13.86 -13.48 -20.12
C SER A 307 -14.59 -14.82 -19.88
N GLY A 308 -14.72 -15.27 -18.64
CA GLY A 308 -15.36 -16.55 -18.30
C GLY A 308 -14.56 -17.80 -18.71
N GLN A 309 -13.33 -17.64 -19.21
CA GLN A 309 -12.49 -18.75 -19.67
C GLN A 309 -11.92 -19.58 -18.50
N LEU A 310 -11.71 -18.96 -17.34
CA LEU A 310 -11.27 -19.65 -16.12
C LEU A 310 -12.44 -20.06 -15.20
N ALA A 311 -13.63 -19.49 -15.43
CA ALA A 311 -14.83 -19.58 -14.58
C ALA A 311 -15.45 -20.98 -14.44
N ARG A 312 -14.98 -22.00 -15.18
CA ARG A 312 -15.64 -23.32 -15.21
C ARG A 312 -15.18 -24.33 -14.14
N ARG A 313 -14.24 -23.97 -13.26
CA ARG A 313 -13.73 -24.87 -12.20
C ARG A 313 -14.19 -24.50 -10.78
N TYR A 314 -14.57 -23.25 -10.53
CA TYR A 314 -15.13 -22.84 -9.24
C TYR A 314 -16.65 -22.80 -9.36
N SER A 315 -17.31 -23.70 -8.64
CA SER A 315 -18.75 -23.92 -8.66
C SER A 315 -19.55 -22.62 -8.52
N LYS A 316 -20.74 -22.63 -9.13
CA LYS A 316 -21.87 -21.67 -9.13
C LYS A 316 -22.38 -21.19 -7.75
N THR A 317 -21.54 -21.23 -6.71
CA THR A 317 -21.89 -21.01 -5.31
C THR A 317 -21.44 -19.64 -4.79
N VAL A 318 -20.91 -18.77 -5.64
CA VAL A 318 -20.50 -17.42 -5.23
C VAL A 318 -21.06 -16.41 -6.21
N ASP A 319 -21.99 -15.60 -5.71
CA ASP A 319 -22.62 -14.43 -6.36
C ASP A 319 -21.61 -13.27 -6.46
N GLY A 320 -20.39 -13.58 -6.94
CA GLY A 320 -19.24 -12.69 -6.96
C GLY A 320 -19.00 -12.10 -8.34
N SER A 321 -18.62 -10.82 -8.40
CA SER A 321 -18.16 -10.17 -9.62
C SER A 321 -16.94 -10.91 -10.21
N GLY A 322 -16.77 -10.87 -11.53
CA GLY A 322 -15.60 -11.46 -12.20
C GLY A 322 -14.28 -10.93 -11.63
N ALA A 323 -14.25 -9.66 -11.20
CA ALA A 323 -13.13 -9.06 -10.49
C ALA A 323 -12.80 -9.74 -9.15
N ALA A 324 -13.79 -10.15 -8.36
CA ALA A 324 -13.55 -10.81 -7.08
C ALA A 324 -12.98 -12.22 -7.27
N GLU A 325 -13.47 -12.94 -8.28
CA GLU A 325 -12.88 -14.23 -8.68
C GLU A 325 -11.44 -14.04 -9.17
N ALA A 326 -11.19 -13.05 -10.02
CA ALA A 326 -9.86 -12.72 -10.51
C ALA A 326 -8.87 -12.45 -9.37
N ALA A 327 -9.25 -11.62 -8.38
CA ALA A 327 -8.44 -11.36 -7.20
C ALA A 327 -8.15 -12.64 -6.41
N ALA A 328 -9.14 -13.52 -6.22
CA ALA A 328 -8.96 -14.80 -5.53
C ALA A 328 -7.97 -15.73 -6.26
N VAL A 329 -8.11 -15.86 -7.58
CA VAL A 329 -7.20 -16.68 -8.40
C VAL A 329 -5.77 -16.14 -8.35
N LEU A 330 -5.58 -14.82 -8.41
CA LEU A 330 -4.25 -14.22 -8.28
C LEU A 330 -3.59 -14.57 -6.95
N VAL A 331 -4.34 -14.47 -5.83
CA VAL A 331 -3.84 -14.85 -4.50
C VAL A 331 -3.51 -16.34 -4.43
N GLU A 332 -4.37 -17.21 -4.94
CA GLU A 332 -4.12 -18.67 -4.96
C GLU A 332 -2.87 -19.02 -5.77
N LEU A 333 -2.70 -18.39 -6.94
CA LEU A 333 -1.51 -18.55 -7.77
C LEU A 333 -0.26 -18.00 -7.09
N ALA A 334 -0.33 -16.86 -6.41
CA ALA A 334 0.80 -16.31 -5.67
C ALA A 334 1.27 -17.27 -4.55
N MET A 335 0.31 -17.82 -3.79
CA MET A 335 0.58 -18.84 -2.76
C MET A 335 1.20 -20.11 -3.36
N ALA A 336 0.66 -20.59 -4.48
CA ALA A 336 1.17 -21.76 -5.20
C ALA A 336 2.58 -21.53 -5.77
N ARG A 337 2.89 -20.30 -6.20
CA ARG A 337 4.20 -19.89 -6.70
C ARG A 337 5.22 -19.60 -5.60
N GLY A 338 4.85 -19.82 -4.34
CA GLY A 338 5.80 -19.78 -3.24
C GLY A 338 5.81 -18.48 -2.45
N SER A 339 4.84 -17.57 -2.65
CA SER A 339 4.76 -16.35 -1.83
C SER A 339 4.72 -16.70 -0.35
N LYS A 340 5.53 -16.00 0.45
CA LYS A 340 5.65 -16.19 1.90
C LYS A 340 5.08 -15.02 2.68
N ASP A 341 4.49 -14.06 1.98
CA ASP A 341 4.03 -12.81 2.58
C ASP A 341 2.53 -12.77 2.83
N ASN A 342 2.05 -11.68 3.44
CA ASN A 342 0.68 -11.26 3.27
C ASN A 342 0.42 -10.95 1.79
N ILE A 343 -0.80 -11.15 1.33
CA ILE A 343 -1.14 -10.94 -0.08
C ILE A 343 -2.46 -10.22 -0.16
N SER A 344 -2.43 -8.99 -0.66
CA SER A 344 -3.61 -8.18 -0.92
C SER A 344 -3.67 -7.83 -2.39
N VAL A 345 -4.80 -8.15 -3.02
CA VAL A 345 -5.06 -7.92 -4.44
C VAL A 345 -6.42 -7.28 -4.59
N LEU A 346 -6.49 -6.23 -5.39
CA LEU A 346 -7.71 -5.52 -5.75
C LEU A 346 -7.77 -5.38 -7.27
N VAL A 347 -8.89 -5.78 -7.86
CA VAL A 347 -9.17 -5.69 -9.29
C VAL A 347 -10.36 -4.76 -9.49
N VAL A 348 -10.23 -3.79 -10.40
CA VAL A 348 -11.29 -2.85 -10.81
C VAL A 348 -11.55 -3.03 -12.29
N GLU A 349 -12.80 -3.31 -12.68
CA GLU A 349 -13.22 -3.37 -14.08
C GLU A 349 -13.46 -1.96 -14.61
N LEU A 350 -12.87 -1.65 -15.76
CA LEU A 350 -12.94 -0.33 -16.39
C LEU A 350 -13.85 -0.34 -17.61
N LYS A 351 -14.03 -1.48 -18.28
CA LYS A 351 -15.01 -1.61 -19.36
C LYS A 351 -16.42 -1.40 -18.83
N ARG A 352 -17.15 -0.46 -19.44
CA ARG A 352 -18.60 -0.35 -19.22
C ARG A 352 -19.27 -1.55 -19.89
N ASN A 353 -20.08 -2.30 -19.15
CA ASN A 353 -21.00 -3.26 -19.73
C ASN A 353 -22.07 -2.46 -20.50
N VAL A 354 -21.86 -2.27 -21.80
CA VAL A 354 -22.91 -1.79 -22.71
C VAL A 354 -23.84 -2.96 -23.01
N ASN A 355 -24.57 -3.44 -21.99
CA ASN A 355 -25.69 -4.34 -22.20
C ASN A 355 -26.94 -3.46 -22.39
N GLY A 356 -27.34 -3.20 -23.64
CA GLY A 356 -28.64 -2.56 -23.88
C GLY A 356 -28.92 -1.91 -25.24
N CYS A 357 -27.99 -1.86 -26.20
CA CYS A 357 -28.32 -1.44 -27.57
C CYS A 357 -27.76 -2.44 -28.57
N CYS A 358 -28.42 -3.58 -28.69
CA CYS A 358 -28.43 -4.30 -29.95
C CYS A 358 -29.37 -3.53 -30.88
N GLU A 359 -28.85 -3.04 -32.00
CA GLU A 359 -29.66 -2.66 -33.17
C GLU A 359 -30.30 -3.88 -33.81
#